data_AF-A0A922YPC7-F1
#
_entry.id   AF-A0A922YPC7-F1
#
_cell.length_a   1.000
_cell.length_b   1.000
_cell.length_c   1.000
_cell.angle_alpha   90.00
_cell.angle_beta   90.00
_cell.angle_gamma   90.00
#
_symmetry.space_group_name_H-M   'P 1'
#
loop_
_entity.id
_entity.type
_entity.pdbx_description
1 polymer ?
#
loop_
_entity_poly.entity_id
_entity_poly.type
_entity_poly.pdbx_seq_one_letter_code
_entity_poly.pdbx_strand_id
1 'polypeptide(L)'
;MRLSMSACIGSQNMENEDMEMLDYVESRTTRTLDYVRKSYDDLHERAYKLATLLVAGGGAMISYALAKVAPEVAPLTWAPVAALALSWFAIAGMLIWRGATTIKLSPGNGPKNLKGYFRARVAESSDELGALIITREAELDREQERLSGYLDGCCQRAEAIDWAYKTVAVVSPLTAVATAAICIWWF
;
A
#
# COMPACT_ATOMS: atom_id res chain seq x y z
N MET A 1 59.99 13.53 -2.96
CA MET A 1 58.87 14.04 -3.78
C MET A 1 57.95 12.96 -4.38
N ARG A 2 58.36 11.70 -4.63
CA ARG A 2 57.45 10.67 -5.20
C ARG A 2 56.38 10.09 -4.26
N LEU A 3 56.55 10.17 -2.93
CA LEU A 3 55.59 9.64 -1.96
C LEU A 3 54.27 10.44 -1.87
N SER A 4 54.31 11.75 -2.17
CA SER A 4 53.12 12.62 -2.12
C SER A 4 52.19 12.39 -3.32
N MET A 5 52.72 12.08 -4.51
CA MET A 5 51.91 11.76 -5.69
C MET A 5 51.20 10.41 -5.58
N SER A 6 51.82 9.40 -4.98
CA SER A 6 51.20 8.08 -4.83
C SER A 6 50.03 8.09 -3.84
N ALA A 7 50.09 8.91 -2.78
CA ALA A 7 49.00 9.06 -1.83
C ALA A 7 47.82 9.85 -2.42
N CYS A 8 48.10 10.85 -3.26
CA CYS A 8 47.07 11.65 -3.92
C CYS A 8 46.28 10.82 -4.96
N ILE A 9 46.97 9.96 -5.72
CA ILE A 9 46.34 9.03 -6.67
C ILE A 9 45.50 7.97 -5.93
N GLY A 10 45.96 7.48 -4.78
CA GLY A 10 45.20 6.54 -3.94
C GLY A 10 43.92 7.15 -3.37
N SER A 11 43.96 8.40 -2.90
CA SER A 11 42.77 9.12 -2.39
C SER A 11 41.74 9.35 -3.48
N GLN A 12 42.17 9.81 -4.66
CA GLN A 12 41.27 10.06 -5.79
C GLN A 12 40.60 8.78 -6.33
N ASN A 13 41.28 7.64 -6.30
CA ASN A 13 40.68 6.38 -6.73
C ASN A 13 39.61 5.88 -5.76
N MET A 14 39.82 5.97 -4.45
CA MET A 14 38.78 5.61 -3.46
C MET A 14 37.58 6.56 -3.54
N GLU A 15 37.80 7.87 -3.66
CA GLU A 15 36.71 8.84 -3.78
C GLU A 15 35.83 8.59 -5.02
N ASN A 16 36.43 8.15 -6.13
CA ASN A 16 35.67 7.79 -7.33
C ASN A 16 34.87 6.48 -7.14
N GLU A 17 35.45 5.47 -6.49
CA GLU A 17 34.75 4.21 -6.19
C GLU A 17 33.57 4.43 -5.23
N ASP A 18 33.75 5.25 -4.20
CA ASP A 18 32.69 5.59 -3.24
C ASP A 18 31.53 6.35 -3.91
N MET A 19 31.85 7.29 -4.80
CA MET A 19 30.84 8.04 -5.56
C MET A 19 30.09 7.17 -6.56
N GLU A 20 30.77 6.25 -7.26
CA GLU A 20 30.14 5.29 -8.18
C GLU A 20 29.22 4.31 -7.43
N MET A 21 29.66 3.84 -6.25
CA MET A 21 28.84 3.00 -5.38
C MET A 21 27.58 3.73 -4.91
N LEU A 22 27.71 4.97 -4.43
CA LEU A 22 26.57 5.80 -4.02
C LEU A 22 25.59 6.04 -5.19
N ASP A 23 26.10 6.38 -6.38
CA ASP A 23 25.28 6.56 -7.58
C ASP A 23 24.50 5.27 -7.92
N TYR A 24 25.16 4.11 -7.84
CA TYR A 24 24.52 2.83 -8.06
C TYR A 24 23.42 2.55 -7.02
N VAL A 25 23.71 2.76 -5.73
CA VAL A 25 22.76 2.53 -4.64
C VAL A 25 21.54 3.45 -4.78
N GLU A 26 21.73 4.75 -5.00
CA GLU A 26 20.63 5.71 -5.21
C GLU A 26 19.74 5.33 -6.40
N SER A 27 20.35 4.94 -7.52
CA SER A 27 19.62 4.48 -8.71
C SER A 27 18.77 3.24 -8.43
N ARG A 28 19.32 2.27 -7.69
CA ARG A 28 18.60 1.05 -7.30
C ARG A 28 17.49 1.34 -6.29
N THR A 29 17.74 2.19 -5.29
CA THR A 29 16.77 2.57 -4.26
C THR A 29 15.60 3.34 -4.88
N THR A 30 15.87 4.32 -5.74
CA THR A 30 14.85 5.09 -6.46
C THR A 30 13.93 4.18 -7.28
N ARG A 31 14.51 3.28 -8.09
CA ARG A 31 13.73 2.30 -8.88
C ARG A 31 12.87 1.39 -8.01
N THR A 32 13.41 0.96 -6.88
CA THR A 32 12.70 0.08 -5.95
C THR A 32 11.54 0.83 -5.29
N LEU A 33 11.77 2.06 -4.84
CA LEU A 33 10.73 2.92 -4.27
C LEU A 33 9.61 3.20 -5.26
N ASP A 34 9.93 3.51 -6.52
CA ASP A 34 8.94 3.72 -7.58
C ASP A 34 8.09 2.47 -7.81
N TYR A 35 8.72 1.30 -7.85
CA TYR A 35 8.01 0.02 -8.00
C TYR A 35 7.09 -0.27 -6.81
N VAL A 36 7.57 -0.07 -5.58
CA VAL A 36 6.77 -0.31 -4.38
C VAL A 36 5.62 0.69 -4.28
N ARG A 37 5.86 1.97 -4.62
CA ARG A 37 4.80 2.99 -4.68
C ARG A 37 3.72 2.62 -5.68
N LYS A 38 4.11 2.19 -6.88
CA LYS A 38 3.16 1.70 -7.88
C LYS A 38 2.37 0.49 -7.39
N SER A 39 3.02 -0.44 -6.67
CA SER A 39 2.35 -1.60 -6.07
C SER A 39 1.37 -1.18 -4.97
N TYR A 40 1.73 -0.19 -4.16
CA TYR A 40 0.87 0.38 -3.12
C TYR A 40 -0.40 0.99 -3.71
N ASP A 41 -0.27 1.74 -4.81
CA ASP A 41 -1.38 2.37 -5.53
C ASP A 41 -2.27 1.31 -6.24
N ASP A 42 -1.67 0.29 -6.86
CA ASP A 42 -2.44 -0.81 -7.48
C ASP A 42 -3.23 -1.60 -6.43
N LEU A 43 -2.64 -1.90 -5.26
CA LEU A 43 -3.35 -2.55 -4.16
C LEU A 43 -4.48 -1.66 -3.61
N HIS A 44 -4.26 -0.36 -3.52
CA HIS A 44 -5.31 0.59 -3.14
C HIS A 44 -6.48 0.57 -4.12
N GLU A 45 -6.18 0.61 -5.41
CA GLU A 45 -7.18 0.62 -6.47
C GLU A 45 -7.98 -0.69 -6.48
N ARG A 46 -7.31 -1.83 -6.34
CA ARG A 46 -7.97 -3.14 -6.22
C ARG A 46 -8.87 -3.22 -4.99
N ALA A 47 -8.39 -2.73 -3.84
CA ALA A 47 -9.18 -2.66 -2.63
C ALA A 47 -10.45 -1.81 -2.84
N TYR A 48 -10.30 -0.62 -3.41
CA TYR A 48 -11.42 0.27 -3.69
C TYR A 48 -12.42 -0.36 -4.67
N LYS A 49 -11.96 -0.93 -5.79
CA LYS A 49 -12.82 -1.61 -6.78
C LYS A 49 -13.61 -2.75 -6.16
N LEU A 50 -12.95 -3.59 -5.35
CA LEU A 50 -13.63 -4.70 -4.67
C LEU A 50 -14.68 -4.20 -3.67
N ALA A 51 -14.35 -3.16 -2.88
CA ALA A 51 -15.31 -2.54 -1.98
C ALA A 51 -16.51 -1.95 -2.73
N THR A 52 -16.29 -1.25 -3.85
CA THR A 52 -17.37 -0.72 -4.69
C THR A 52 -18.25 -1.84 -5.23
N LEU A 53 -17.67 -2.94 -5.68
CA LEU A 53 -18.42 -4.10 -6.20
C LEU A 53 -19.28 -4.73 -5.09
N LEU A 54 -18.73 -4.89 -3.88
CA LEU A 54 -19.48 -5.41 -2.74
C LEU A 54 -20.63 -4.50 -2.31
N VAL A 55 -20.40 -3.18 -2.30
CA VAL A 55 -21.45 -2.19 -1.99
C VAL A 55 -22.55 -2.20 -3.06
N ALA A 56 -22.19 -2.26 -4.34
CA ALA A 56 -23.16 -2.30 -5.43
C ALA A 56 -23.99 -3.60 -5.40
N GLY A 57 -23.32 -4.74 -5.25
CA GLY A 57 -23.97 -6.04 -5.14
C GLY A 57 -24.83 -6.18 -3.88
N GLY A 58 -24.32 -5.74 -2.72
CA GLY A 58 -25.07 -5.67 -1.47
C GLY A 58 -26.29 -4.76 -1.58
N GLY A 59 -26.14 -3.59 -2.21
CA GLY A 59 -27.23 -2.65 -2.44
C GLY A 59 -28.36 -3.28 -3.27
N ALA A 60 -28.02 -3.95 -4.38
CA ALA A 60 -28.99 -4.66 -5.20
C ALA A 60 -29.75 -5.75 -4.41
N MET A 61 -29.03 -6.51 -3.58
CA MET A 61 -29.65 -7.56 -2.74
C MET A 61 -30.56 -6.98 -1.65
N ILE A 62 -30.19 -5.87 -0.99
CA ILE A 62 -31.07 -5.18 -0.04
C ILE A 62 -32.33 -4.66 -0.74
N SER A 63 -32.19 -4.03 -1.92
CA SER A 63 -33.34 -3.53 -2.67
C SER A 63 -34.30 -4.67 -3.05
N TYR A 64 -33.77 -5.82 -3.47
CA TYR A 64 -34.57 -7.02 -3.74
C TYR A 64 -35.28 -7.54 -2.48
N ALA A 65 -34.55 -7.66 -1.36
CA ALA A 65 -35.12 -8.13 -0.11
C ALA A 65 -36.24 -7.20 0.38
N LEU A 66 -36.02 -5.88 0.36
CA LEU A 66 -37.01 -4.87 0.73
C LEU A 66 -38.27 -4.93 -0.15
N ALA A 67 -38.11 -5.15 -1.46
CA ALA A 67 -39.25 -5.31 -2.37
C ALA A 67 -40.13 -6.54 -2.05
N LYS A 68 -39.61 -7.51 -1.28
CA LYS A 68 -40.31 -8.71 -0.83
C LYS A 68 -40.81 -8.61 0.62
N VAL A 69 -40.55 -7.52 1.32
CA VAL A 69 -41.08 -7.27 2.67
C VAL A 69 -42.56 -6.90 2.54
N ALA A 70 -43.42 -7.91 2.61
CA ALA A 70 -44.85 -7.78 2.76
C ALA A 70 -45.31 -8.62 3.96
N PRO A 71 -46.38 -8.22 4.69
CA PRO A 71 -46.85 -8.95 5.87
C PRO A 71 -47.24 -10.40 5.56
N GLU A 72 -47.58 -10.69 4.31
CA GLU A 72 -48.04 -12.00 3.84
C GLU A 72 -46.90 -12.93 3.39
N VAL A 73 -45.68 -12.41 3.27
CA VAL A 73 -44.53 -13.15 2.79
C VAL A 73 -43.69 -13.63 3.97
N ALA A 74 -43.48 -14.94 4.06
CA ALA A 74 -42.73 -15.55 5.16
C ALA A 74 -41.31 -14.96 5.25
N PRO A 75 -40.81 -14.56 6.44
CA PRO A 75 -39.48 -13.98 6.62
C PRO A 75 -38.34 -14.80 6.02
N LEU A 76 -38.51 -16.13 5.92
CA LEU A 76 -37.52 -17.03 5.33
C LEU A 76 -37.22 -16.76 3.85
N THR A 77 -38.10 -16.09 3.09
CA THR A 77 -37.87 -15.85 1.66
C THR A 77 -36.96 -14.66 1.38
N TRP A 78 -36.83 -13.71 2.32
CA TRP A 78 -36.04 -12.48 2.13
C TRP A 78 -34.93 -12.31 3.18
N ALA A 79 -35.08 -12.87 4.38
CA ALA A 79 -34.10 -12.73 5.46
C ALA A 79 -32.70 -13.26 5.09
N PRO A 80 -32.53 -14.41 4.40
CA PRO A 80 -31.21 -14.87 3.97
C PRO A 80 -30.53 -13.93 2.98
N VAL A 81 -31.29 -13.32 2.06
CA VAL A 81 -30.78 -12.36 1.06
C VAL A 81 -30.36 -11.07 1.75
N ALA A 82 -31.16 -10.58 2.71
CA ALA A 82 -30.81 -9.43 3.53
C ALA A 82 -29.53 -9.69 4.37
N ALA A 83 -29.41 -10.88 4.97
CA ALA A 83 -28.23 -11.28 5.74
C ALA A 83 -26.96 -11.35 4.87
N LEU A 84 -27.05 -11.92 3.67
CA LEU A 84 -25.96 -11.92 2.70
C LEU A 84 -25.55 -10.49 2.33
N ALA A 85 -26.52 -9.62 2.06
CA ALA A 85 -26.23 -8.25 1.71
C ALA A 85 -25.51 -7.50 2.84
N LEU A 86 -25.99 -7.64 4.09
CA LEU A 86 -25.32 -7.07 5.26
C LEU A 86 -23.90 -7.61 5.43
N SER A 87 -23.66 -8.90 5.14
CA SER A 87 -22.31 -9.46 5.18
C SER A 87 -21.37 -8.83 4.15
N TRP A 88 -21.86 -8.54 2.93
CA TRP A 88 -21.07 -7.85 1.90
C TRP A 88 -20.78 -6.40 2.27
N PHE A 89 -21.72 -5.70 2.90
CA PHE A 89 -21.48 -4.37 3.46
C PHE A 89 -20.45 -4.38 4.59
N ALA A 90 -20.50 -5.39 5.48
CA ALA A 90 -19.52 -5.54 6.55
C ALA A 90 -18.11 -5.80 6.00
N ILE A 91 -17.98 -6.69 5.00
CA ILE A 91 -16.71 -6.96 4.33
C ILE A 91 -16.21 -5.70 3.63
N ALA A 92 -17.07 -4.99 2.88
CA ALA A 92 -16.70 -3.74 2.23
C ALA A 92 -16.23 -2.68 3.24
N GLY A 93 -16.93 -2.53 4.37
CA GLY A 93 -16.55 -1.62 5.45
C GLY A 93 -15.17 -1.96 6.04
N MET A 94 -14.90 -3.24 6.31
CA MET A 94 -13.59 -3.70 6.77
C MET A 94 -12.49 -3.40 5.75
N LEU A 95 -12.78 -3.60 4.47
CA LEU A 95 -11.87 -3.36 3.36
C LEU A 95 -11.57 -1.87 3.18
N ILE A 96 -12.56 -1.00 3.33
CA ILE A 96 -12.36 0.45 3.31
C ILE A 96 -11.50 0.87 4.50
N TRP A 97 -11.82 0.38 5.70
CA TRP A 97 -11.14 0.76 6.93
C TRP A 97 -9.66 0.33 6.95
N ARG A 98 -9.36 -0.90 6.50
CA ARG A 98 -8.00 -1.47 6.55
C ARG A 98 -7.23 -1.37 5.24
N GLY A 99 -7.90 -1.37 4.10
CA GLY A 99 -7.29 -1.41 2.77
C GLY A 99 -7.32 -0.09 2.02
N ALA A 100 -8.44 0.65 2.12
CA ALA A 100 -8.66 1.87 1.34
C ALA A 100 -8.45 3.17 2.12
N THR A 101 -8.11 3.11 3.40
CA THR A 101 -7.66 4.32 4.12
C THR A 101 -6.25 4.68 3.68
N THR A 102 -6.04 5.96 3.38
CA THR A 102 -4.75 6.49 2.99
C THR A 102 -3.89 6.68 4.24
N ILE A 103 -2.78 5.94 4.33
CA ILE A 103 -1.75 6.21 5.34
C ILE A 103 -0.97 7.42 4.83
N LYS A 104 -0.77 8.43 5.69
CA LYS A 104 0.08 9.58 5.35
C LYS A 104 1.54 9.12 5.30
N LEU A 105 1.98 8.69 4.12
CA LEU A 105 3.38 8.36 3.85
C LEU A 105 4.10 9.60 3.34
N SER A 106 5.35 9.78 3.77
CA SER A 106 6.16 10.95 3.39
C SER A 106 6.36 10.98 1.87
N PRO A 107 6.10 12.12 1.20
CA PRO A 107 6.34 12.28 -0.23
C PRO A 107 7.83 12.41 -0.57
N GLY A 108 8.71 12.47 0.43
CA GLY A 108 10.15 12.70 0.27
C GLY A 108 10.55 14.17 0.41
N ASN A 109 11.87 14.40 0.40
CA ASN A 109 12.43 15.74 0.50
C ASN A 109 12.48 16.42 -0.88
N GLY A 110 11.92 17.62 -0.97
CA GLY A 110 12.07 18.45 -2.15
C GLY A 110 13.51 18.99 -2.28
N PRO A 111 13.91 19.45 -3.48
CA PRO A 111 15.25 19.94 -3.77
C PRO A 111 15.65 21.15 -2.91
N LYS A 112 14.68 21.91 -2.41
CA LYS A 112 14.93 23.03 -1.48
C LYS A 112 15.49 22.55 -0.13
N ASN A 113 14.93 21.48 0.42
CA ASN A 113 15.36 20.94 1.72
C ASN A 113 16.74 20.30 1.59
N LEU A 114 16.97 19.52 0.53
CA LEU A 114 18.27 18.91 0.23
C LEU A 114 19.38 19.96 0.08
N LYS A 115 19.14 21.03 -0.71
CA LYS A 115 20.08 22.15 -0.84
C LYS A 115 20.32 22.87 0.48
N GLY A 116 19.31 22.95 1.35
CA GLY A 116 19.43 23.52 2.69
C GLY A 116 20.35 22.70 3.59
N TYR A 117 20.14 21.38 3.66
CA TYR A 117 20.97 20.46 4.42
C TYR A 117 22.42 20.45 3.93
N PHE A 118 22.62 20.39 2.62
CA PHE A 118 23.96 20.46 2.02
C PHE A 118 24.68 21.76 2.42
N ARG A 119 24.04 22.91 2.26
CA ARG A 119 24.63 24.21 2.64
C ARG A 119 24.98 24.29 4.13
N ALA A 120 24.14 23.73 4.99
CA ALA A 120 24.42 23.68 6.43
C ALA A 120 25.67 22.83 6.72
N ARG A 121 25.85 21.71 6.02
CA ARG A 121 27.04 20.85 6.17
C ARG A 121 28.31 21.46 5.61
N VAL A 122 28.25 22.11 4.45
CA VAL A 122 29.39 22.87 3.91
C VAL A 122 29.83 23.97 4.89
N ALA A 123 28.88 24.65 5.54
CA ALA A 123 29.19 25.68 6.54
C ALA A 123 29.87 25.12 7.80
N GLU A 124 29.70 23.84 8.12
CA GLU A 124 30.31 23.18 9.30
C GLU A 124 31.71 22.63 9.02
N SER A 125 31.93 21.97 7.87
CA SER A 125 33.19 21.26 7.59
C SER A 125 34.13 21.98 6.62
N SER A 126 33.66 22.98 5.87
CA SER A 126 34.38 23.59 4.73
C SER A 126 34.83 22.60 3.65
N ASP A 127 34.35 21.36 3.69
CA ASP A 127 34.61 20.30 2.71
C ASP A 127 33.31 20.00 1.96
N GLU A 128 33.26 20.45 0.71
CA GLU A 128 32.08 20.29 -0.15
C GLU A 128 31.83 18.84 -0.54
N LEU A 129 32.88 18.04 -0.71
CA LEU A 129 32.78 16.66 -1.17
C LEU A 129 32.31 15.76 -0.03
N GLY A 130 32.91 15.90 1.16
CA GLY A 130 32.42 15.23 2.37
C GLY A 130 31.00 15.65 2.75
N ALA A 131 30.65 16.94 2.63
CA ALA A 131 29.29 17.42 2.87
C ALA A 131 28.28 16.82 1.89
N LEU A 132 28.67 16.62 0.62
CA LEU A 132 27.83 15.98 -0.38
C LEU A 132 27.59 14.51 -0.03
N ILE A 133 28.64 13.75 0.25
CA ILE A 133 28.57 12.32 0.63
C ILE A 133 27.63 12.13 1.82
N ILE A 134 27.86 12.88 2.91
CA ILE A 134 27.03 12.79 4.13
C ILE A 134 25.56 13.14 3.84
N THR A 135 25.31 14.13 2.98
CA THR A 135 23.93 14.51 2.62
C THR A 135 23.25 13.43 1.81
N ARG A 136 23.98 12.76 0.90
CA ARG A 136 23.49 11.65 0.08
C ARG A 136 23.17 10.42 0.92
N GLU A 137 24.09 10.01 1.80
CA GLU A 137 23.87 8.90 2.75
C GLU A 137 22.66 9.15 3.65
N ALA A 138 22.54 10.35 4.21
CA ALA A 138 21.39 10.71 5.05
C ALA A 138 20.06 10.71 4.28
N GLU A 139 20.07 10.97 2.97
CA GLU A 139 18.87 10.85 2.14
C GLU A 139 18.55 9.39 1.82
N LEU A 140 19.56 8.55 1.56
CA LEU A 140 19.40 7.10 1.40
C LEU A 140 18.74 6.46 2.63
N ASP A 141 19.17 6.82 3.85
CA ASP A 141 18.54 6.32 5.09
C ASP A 141 17.05 6.70 5.16
N ARG A 142 16.70 7.93 4.78
CA ARG A 142 15.31 8.39 4.74
C ARG A 142 14.51 7.75 3.61
N GLU A 143 15.14 7.44 2.48
CA GLU A 143 14.51 6.64 1.42
C GLU A 143 14.21 5.23 1.90
N GLN A 144 15.12 4.62 2.66
CA GLN A 144 14.90 3.30 3.22
C GLN A 144 13.76 3.28 4.26
N GLU A 145 13.65 4.31 5.11
CA GLU A 145 12.51 4.46 6.03
C GLU A 145 11.18 4.64 5.28
N ARG A 146 11.19 5.42 4.18
CA ARG A 146 10.01 5.51 3.31
C ARG A 146 9.66 4.16 2.68
N LEU A 147 10.66 3.47 2.15
CA LEU A 147 10.50 2.18 1.51
C LEU A 147 9.87 1.17 2.46
N SER A 148 10.36 1.08 3.71
CA SER A 148 9.78 0.19 4.72
C SER A 148 8.33 0.53 5.03
N GLY A 149 7.99 1.82 5.15
CA GLY A 149 6.61 2.27 5.33
C GLY A 149 5.68 1.91 4.17
N TYR A 150 6.14 2.03 2.93
CA TYR A 150 5.35 1.60 1.77
C TYR A 150 5.20 0.07 1.69
N LEU A 151 6.25 -0.68 2.04
CA LEU A 151 6.21 -2.15 2.07
C LEU A 151 5.22 -2.67 3.11
N ASP A 152 5.28 -2.15 4.34
CA ASP A 152 4.32 -2.48 5.41
C ASP A 152 2.88 -2.15 4.97
N GLY A 153 2.68 -0.97 4.37
CA GLY A 153 1.39 -0.59 3.78
C GLY A 153 0.90 -1.55 2.68
N CYS A 154 1.81 -2.09 1.86
CA CYS A 154 1.45 -3.10 0.86
C CYS A 154 1.04 -4.42 1.52
N CYS A 155 1.77 -4.89 2.54
CA CYS A 155 1.44 -6.12 3.26
C CYS A 155 0.05 -6.04 3.90
N GLN A 156 -0.23 -4.97 4.66
CA GLN A 156 -1.52 -4.78 5.31
C GLN A 156 -2.69 -4.75 4.32
N ARG A 157 -2.50 -4.10 3.16
CA ARG A 157 -3.52 -4.06 2.10
C ARG A 157 -3.72 -5.40 1.42
N ALA A 158 -2.63 -6.10 1.11
CA ALA A 158 -2.69 -7.42 0.50
C ALA A 158 -3.42 -8.42 1.41
N GLU A 159 -3.12 -8.41 2.71
CA GLU A 159 -3.80 -9.24 3.70
C GLU A 159 -5.30 -8.92 3.80
N ALA A 160 -5.66 -7.64 3.81
CA ALA A 160 -7.06 -7.21 3.86
C ALA A 160 -7.84 -7.67 2.62
N ILE A 161 -7.24 -7.55 1.43
CA ILE A 161 -7.83 -8.02 0.16
C ILE A 161 -7.97 -9.55 0.17
N ASP A 162 -6.94 -10.28 0.58
CA ASP A 162 -6.98 -11.75 0.63
C ASP A 162 -8.04 -12.26 1.61
N TRP A 163 -8.14 -11.65 2.79
CA TRP A 163 -9.21 -11.93 3.75
C TRP A 163 -10.60 -11.66 3.17
N ALA A 164 -10.76 -10.53 2.48
CA ALA A 164 -12.03 -10.19 1.84
C ALA A 164 -12.40 -11.20 0.74
N TYR A 165 -11.46 -11.58 -0.12
CA TYR A 165 -11.71 -12.60 -1.15
C TYR A 165 -12.09 -13.94 -0.54
N LYS A 166 -11.34 -14.41 0.46
CA LYS A 166 -11.63 -15.68 1.15
C LYS A 166 -13.00 -15.66 1.81
N THR A 167 -13.35 -14.58 2.50
CA THR A 167 -14.66 -14.46 3.15
C THR A 167 -15.80 -14.39 2.14
N VAL A 168 -15.67 -13.61 1.06
CA VAL A 168 -16.68 -13.56 -0.01
C VAL A 168 -16.85 -14.92 -0.68
N ALA A 169 -15.74 -15.62 -0.97
CA ALA A 169 -15.75 -16.92 -1.61
C ALA A 169 -16.40 -18.01 -0.74
N VAL A 170 -16.34 -17.89 0.59
CA VAL A 170 -16.99 -18.85 1.52
C VAL A 170 -18.44 -18.46 1.80
N VAL A 171 -18.73 -17.18 2.04
CA VAL A 171 -20.05 -16.70 2.46
C VAL A 171 -21.06 -16.73 1.30
N SER A 172 -20.64 -16.40 0.08
CA SER A 172 -21.55 -16.30 -1.07
C SER A 172 -22.15 -17.66 -1.50
N PRO A 173 -21.38 -18.76 -1.57
CA PRO A 173 -21.95 -20.08 -1.86
C PRO A 173 -22.77 -20.63 -0.69
N LEU A 174 -22.34 -20.43 0.56
CA LEU A 174 -23.06 -20.92 1.74
C LEU A 174 -24.47 -20.34 1.83
N THR A 175 -24.62 -19.06 1.51
CA THR A 175 -25.93 -18.41 1.51
C THR A 175 -26.82 -18.89 0.37
N ALA A 176 -26.26 -19.16 -0.83
CA ALA A 176 -26.99 -19.78 -1.93
C ALA A 176 -27.46 -21.22 -1.62
N VAL A 177 -26.61 -22.00 -0.95
CA VAL A 177 -26.98 -23.36 -0.49
C VAL A 177 -28.03 -23.30 0.60
N ALA A 178 -27.90 -22.38 1.56
CA ALA A 178 -28.88 -22.20 2.63
C ALA A 178 -30.25 -21.78 2.10
N THR A 179 -30.32 -20.82 1.16
CA THR A 179 -31.59 -20.46 0.51
C THR A 179 -32.17 -21.62 -0.29
N ALA A 180 -31.36 -22.35 -1.06
CA ALA A 180 -31.82 -23.51 -1.81
C ALA A 180 -32.38 -24.61 -0.89
N ALA A 181 -31.68 -24.94 0.20
CA ALA A 181 -32.12 -25.95 1.17
C ALA A 181 -33.43 -25.55 1.86
N ILE A 182 -33.59 -24.27 2.22
CA ILE A 182 -34.83 -23.74 2.79
C ILE A 182 -35.98 -23.83 1.78
N CYS A 183 -35.75 -23.46 0.52
CA CYS A 183 -36.77 -23.54 -0.53
C CYS A 183 -37.21 -24.99 -0.79
N ILE A 184 -36.29 -25.96 -0.73
CA ILE A 184 -36.60 -27.38 -0.91
C ILE A 184 -37.35 -27.96 0.30
N TRP A 185 -37.09 -27.49 1.52
CA TRP A 185 -37.74 -28.04 2.72
C TRP A 185 -39.18 -27.56 2.94
N TRP A 186 -39.58 -26.48 2.26
CA TRP A 186 -40.92 -25.88 2.36
C TRP A 186 -41.84 -26.22 1.16
N PHE A 187 -41.31 -26.80 0.09
CA PHE A 187 -42.05 -27.29 -1.08
C PHE A 187 -42.17 -28.82 -1.05
#